data_AF-A0A7W0JNI3-F1
#
_entry.id   AF-A0A7W0JNI3-F1
#
_cell.length_a   1.000
_cell.length_b   1.000
_cell.length_c   1.000
_cell.angle_alpha   90.00
_cell.angle_beta   90.00
_cell.angle_gamma   90.00
#
_symmetry.space_group_name_H-M   'P 1'
#
loop_
_entity.id
_entity.type
_entity.pdbx_description
1 polymer ?
#
loop_
_entity_poly.entity_id
_entity_poly.type
_entity_poly.pdbx_seq_one_letter_code
_entity_poly.pdbx_strand_id
1 'polypeptide(L)' 'MSRSGAQIAGPVAHDPTLAYARVEGLLAARRCVILDGGVATEIERVREEKLPAAAKQLWGTWALYQAPQDVLEVHRR' A
#
# COMPACT_ATOMS: atom_id res chain seq x y z
N MET A 1 39.92 -21.77 9.63
CA MET A 1 38.49 -21.62 9.93
C MET A 1 38.18 -20.12 10.03
N SER A 2 37.71 -19.49 8.95
CA SER A 2 37.30 -18.07 8.94
C SER A 2 35.84 -17.99 8.55
N ARG A 3 34.97 -17.54 9.46
CA ARG A 3 33.57 -17.23 9.15
C ARG A 3 33.52 -15.82 8.57
N SER A 4 33.20 -15.72 7.28
CA SER A 4 32.84 -14.47 6.62
C SER A 4 31.47 -14.04 7.16
N GLY A 5 31.43 -12.96 7.95
CA GLY A 5 30.18 -12.37 8.41
C GLY A 5 29.46 -11.69 7.26
N ALA A 6 28.24 -12.11 6.97
CA ALA A 6 27.35 -11.41 6.05
C ALA A 6 27.04 -10.03 6.65
N GLN A 7 27.47 -8.98 5.97
CA GLN A 7 27.19 -7.60 6.36
C GLN A 7 25.71 -7.33 6.08
N ILE A 8 24.92 -7.20 7.15
CA ILE A 8 23.52 -6.81 7.05
C ILE A 8 23.51 -5.34 6.62
N ALA A 9 22.92 -5.07 5.46
CA ALA A 9 22.73 -3.70 4.97
C ALA A 9 21.98 -2.89 6.05
N GLY A 10 22.60 -1.78 6.48
CA GLY A 10 21.98 -0.84 7.42
C GLY A 10 20.70 -0.22 6.84
N PRO A 11 19.93 0.52 7.66
CA PRO A 11 18.69 1.13 7.21
C PRO A 11 18.94 2.03 6.00
N VAL A 12 18.27 1.74 4.88
CA VAL A 12 18.27 2.61 3.70
C VAL A 12 17.57 3.90 4.11
N ALA A 13 18.34 4.97 4.26
CA ALA A 13 17.78 6.29 4.51
C ALA A 13 16.99 6.71 3.26
N HIS A 14 15.67 6.60 3.32
CA HIS A 14 14.80 7.23 2.34
C HIS A 14 14.70 8.71 2.68
N ASP A 15 15.08 9.55 1.73
CA ASP A 15 14.66 10.95 1.76
C ASP A 15 13.13 10.98 1.61
N PRO A 16 12.35 11.35 2.64
CA PRO A 16 10.90 11.33 2.58
C PRO A 16 10.36 12.25 1.47
N THR A 17 11.15 13.22 1.00
CA THR A 17 10.77 14.11 -0.10
C THR A 17 10.65 13.38 -1.45
N LEU A 18 11.46 12.34 -1.70
CA LEU A 18 11.41 11.62 -2.98
C LEU A 18 10.13 10.81 -3.16
N ALA A 19 9.53 10.30 -2.08
CA ALA A 19 8.30 9.53 -2.14
C ALA A 19 7.11 10.36 -2.67
N TYR A 20 7.12 11.67 -2.41
CA TYR A 20 6.03 12.58 -2.80
C TYR A 20 6.40 13.54 -3.93
N ALA A 21 7.67 13.59 -4.35
CA ALA A 21 8.17 14.51 -5.38
C ALA A 21 7.31 14.57 -6.65
N ARG A 22 6.75 13.42 -7.08
CA ARG A 22 5.84 13.37 -8.24
C ARG A 22 4.55 14.15 -8.01
N VAL A 23 3.89 13.96 -6.87
CA VAL A 23 2.63 14.64 -6.54
C VAL A 23 2.90 16.12 -6.33
N GLU A 24 3.98 16.46 -5.64
CA GLU A 24 4.40 17.85 -5.44
C GLU A 24 4.65 18.57 -6.77
N GLY A 25 5.34 17.92 -7.72
CA GLY A 25 5.55 18.47 -9.06
C GLY A 25 4.25 18.72 -9.83
N LEU A 26 3.28 17.80 -9.74
CA LEU A 26 1.96 17.96 -10.36
C LEU A 26 1.19 19.14 -9.74
N LEU A 27 1.21 19.28 -8.41
CA LEU A 27 0.56 20.37 -7.70
C LEU A 27 1.21 21.72 -8.03
N ALA A 28 2.55 21.78 -8.05
CA ALA A 28 3.29 22.99 -8.42
C ALA A 28 2.97 23.45 -9.87
N ALA A 29 2.78 22.49 -10.77
CA ALA A 29 2.35 22.74 -12.15
C ALA A 29 0.83 23.04 -12.29
N ARG A 30 0.10 23.20 -11.18
CA ARG A 30 -1.35 23.41 -11.13
C ARG A 30 -2.15 22.34 -11.89
N ARG A 31 -1.67 21.10 -11.85
CA ARG A 31 -2.37 19.94 -12.41
C ARG A 31 -3.30 19.36 -11.36
N CYS A 32 -4.51 19.00 -11.76
CA CYS A 32 -5.41 18.23 -10.90
C CYS A 32 -4.84 16.82 -10.69
N VAL A 33 -4.77 16.37 -9.43
CA VAL A 33 -4.39 15.02 -9.05
C VAL A 33 -5.66 14.30 -8.59
N ILE A 34 -6.01 13.23 -9.31
CA ILE A 34 -7.13 12.35 -8.94
C ILE A 34 -6.51 11.15 -8.22
N LEU A 35 -6.93 10.95 -6.97
CA LEU A 35 -6.55 9.80 -6.17
C LEU A 35 -7.61 8.70 -6.31
N ASP A 36 -7.27 7.52 -5.83
CA ASP A 36 -8.18 6.38 -5.76
C ASP A 36 -9.29 6.60 -4.71
N GLY A 37 -10.26 5.68 -4.72
CA GLY A 37 -11.39 5.66 -3.80
C GLY A 37 -11.14 4.79 -2.55
N GLY A 38 -12.21 4.48 -1.84
CA GLY A 38 -12.16 3.63 -0.65
C GLY A 38 -11.88 2.16 -0.99
N VAL A 39 -10.62 1.74 -0.90
CA VAL A 39 -10.21 0.35 -1.20
C VAL A 39 -10.92 -0.67 -0.28
N ALA A 40 -11.10 -0.38 1.01
CA ALA A 40 -11.78 -1.28 1.94
C ALA A 40 -13.21 -1.62 1.50
N THR A 41 -13.97 -0.60 1.10
CA THR A 41 -15.36 -0.75 0.67
C THR A 41 -15.47 -1.47 -0.67
N GLU A 42 -14.50 -1.28 -1.57
CA GLU A 42 -14.46 -1.99 -2.85
C GLU A 42 -14.08 -3.47 -2.66
N ILE A 43 -13.17 -3.80 -1.74
CA ILE A 43 -12.87 -5.20 -1.41
C ILE A 43 -14.09 -5.91 -0.81
N GLU A 44 -14.82 -5.25 0.11
CA GLU A 44 -16.08 -5.81 0.64
C GLU A 44 -17.10 -6.06 -0.48
N ARG A 45 -17.15 -5.19 -1.50
CA ARG A 45 -18.01 -5.37 -2.68
C ARG A 45 -17.57 -6.55 -3.55
N VAL A 46 -16.28 -6.72 -3.79
CA VAL A 46 -15.74 -7.80 -4.64
C VAL A 46 -15.90 -9.18 -3.99
N ARG A 47 -15.74 -9.29 -2.67
CA ARG A 47 -15.77 -10.59 -1.98
C ARG A 47 -17.19 -11.10 -1.69
N GLU A 48 -18.22 -10.24 -1.78
CA GLU A 48 -19.60 -10.53 -1.37
C GLU A 48 -19.75 -11.02 0.09
N GLU A 49 -18.68 -10.95 0.88
CA GLU A 49 -18.59 -11.44 2.26
C GLU A 49 -18.33 -10.28 3.22
N LYS A 50 -19.11 -10.21 4.30
CA LYS A 50 -18.83 -9.26 5.39
C LYS A 50 -17.62 -9.74 6.18
N LEU A 51 -16.60 -8.89 6.25
CA LEU A 51 -15.44 -9.13 7.11
C LEU A 51 -15.87 -9.22 8.59
N PRO A 52 -15.28 -10.14 9.37
CA PRO A 52 -15.45 -10.16 10.83
C PRO A 52 -15.12 -8.79 11.43
N ALA A 53 -15.83 -8.37 12.49
CA ALA A 53 -15.62 -7.05 13.11
C ALA A 53 -14.16 -6.80 13.54
N ALA A 54 -13.46 -7.84 14.01
CA ALA A 54 -12.04 -7.78 14.34
C ALA A 54 -11.14 -7.52 13.10
N ALA A 55 -11.52 -8.03 11.93
CA ALA A 55 -10.79 -7.78 10.68
C ALA A 55 -11.03 -6.36 10.15
N LYS A 56 -12.14 -5.70 10.53
CA LYS A 56 -12.43 -4.32 10.08
C LYS A 56 -11.46 -3.28 10.65
N GLN A 57 -10.93 -3.48 11.86
CA GLN A 57 -9.95 -2.56 12.46
C GLN A 57 -8.56 -2.67 11.81
N LEU A 58 -8.22 -3.85 11.29
CA LEU A 58 -6.93 -4.14 10.64
C LEU A 58 -7.12 -4.52 9.17
N TRP A 59 -8.09 -3.88 8.50
CA TRP A 59 -8.55 -4.28 7.17
C TRP A 59 -7.41 -4.35 6.15
N GLY A 60 -6.50 -3.37 6.16
CA GLY A 60 -5.38 -3.30 5.23
C GLY A 60 -4.42 -4.48 5.40
N THR A 61 -4.01 -4.75 6.64
CA THR A 61 -3.16 -5.91 6.93
C THR A 61 -3.87 -7.21 6.60
N TRP A 62 -5.11 -7.39 7.07
CA TRP A 62 -5.88 -8.60 6.78
C TRP A 62 -6.01 -8.85 5.27
N ALA A 63 -6.37 -7.83 4.49
CA ALA A 63 -6.58 -7.95 3.04
C ALA A 63 -5.27 -8.33 2.33
N LEU A 64 -4.12 -7.80 2.75
CA LEU A 64 -2.83 -8.15 2.17
C LEU A 64 -2.43 -9.61 2.44
N TYR A 65 -2.74 -10.15 3.62
CA TYR A 65 -2.41 -11.55 3.95
C TYR A 65 -3.42 -12.54 3.36
N GLN A 66 -4.70 -12.21 3.41
CA GLN A 66 -5.79 -13.17 3.13
C GLN A 66 -6.34 -13.04 1.71
N ALA A 67 -6.25 -11.86 1.11
CA ALA A 67 -6.89 -11.53 -0.17
C ALA A 67 -6.03 -10.59 -1.06
N PRO A 68 -4.73 -10.85 -1.27
CA PRO A 68 -3.85 -9.93 -2.01
C PRO A 68 -4.29 -9.73 -3.47
N GLN A 69 -4.94 -10.73 -4.08
CA GLN A 69 -5.45 -10.62 -5.45
C GLN A 69 -6.64 -9.66 -5.54
N ASP A 70 -7.51 -9.62 -4.53
CA ASP A 70 -8.64 -8.68 -4.49
C ASP A 70 -8.14 -7.24 -4.33
N VAL A 71 -7.06 -7.03 -3.56
CA VAL A 71 -6.39 -5.72 -3.44
C VAL A 71 -5.84 -5.27 -4.80
N LEU A 72 -5.18 -6.16 -5.54
CA LEU A 72 -4.65 -5.87 -6.87
C LEU A 72 -5.77 -5.58 -7.87
N GLU A 73 -6.86 -6.35 -7.81
CA GLU A 73 -8.03 -6.16 -8.67
C GLU A 73 -8.66 -4.79 -8.45
N VAL A 74 -8.86 -4.36 -7.20
CA VAL A 74 -9.41 -3.04 -6.90
C VAL A 74 -8.52 -1.91 -7.42
N HIS A 75 -7.18 -2.02 -7.33
CA HIS A 75 -6.26 -0.98 -7.82
C HIS A 75 -6.11 -0.95 -9.35
N ARG A 76 -6.54 -1.99 -10.06
CA ARG A 76 -6.48 -2.04 -11.54
C ARG A 76 -7.67 -1.37 -12.21
N ARG A 77 -8.76 -1.15 -11.47
CA ARG A 77 -10.00 -0.51 -11.96
C ARG A 77 -9.83 1.00 -11.99
#